data_AF-A0A4V4KYP6-F1
#
_entry.id   AF-A0A4V4KYP6-F1
#
_cell.length_a   1.000
_cell.length_b   1.000
_cell.length_c   1.000
_cell.angle_alpha   90.00
_cell.angle_beta   90.00
_cell.angle_gamma   90.00
#
_symmetry.space_group_name_H-M   'P 1'
#
loop_
_entity.id
_entity.type
_entity.pdbx_description
1 polymer ?
#
loop_
_entity_poly.entity_id
_entity_poly.type
_entity_poly.pdbx_seq_one_letter_code
_entity_poly.pdbx_strand_id
1 'polypeptide(L)'
;MPPKGSKKRAADTSAGASQSKSTKTNASTSAGAASEEQQRDPSVEVTDSNEQPNDASHDDSNTEDHEMHQDKIKNDPYTYITNCAPRFEFESRYNKEHEDDDDFDEEKASELWADEHNDRKCACFNKERTDGWTMMRKAFARKVDAETIEIPHRDQDMFGMYVYNDFTGYGYQEVVENNMAEFNKVLGDKDGKTEELWTILESMAWWIVDEPNAPWHMIDDGERSWLTYSLLGFMLLAALNRMDREGDFKVDSKYKDLSLVLGVWAKAADDLGGDVSDPLDDGKSGSSDMGDYAGFNLLWFRYLLAFAKENSVPIQGVTDVDDKIEEWYSQIDGKVKLPPKKEDRFGWKTKFNKYTKSYGKGGKIGGEEFRIPLWTPEKRKKYAFDKKDPLSDEQIKALKDGMVLQMM
;
A
#
# COMPACT_ATOMS: atom_id res chain seq x y z
N MET A 1 -15.76 -2.83 -55.22
CA MET A 1 -16.31 -1.63 -55.88
C MET A 1 -17.18 -0.88 -54.88
N PRO A 2 -17.06 0.46 -54.78
CA PRO A 2 -17.40 1.27 -53.59
C PRO A 2 -18.76 2.00 -53.71
N PRO A 3 -19.11 2.83 -52.70
CA PRO A 3 -18.94 4.29 -52.86
C PRO A 3 -18.17 4.90 -51.66
N LYS A 4 -17.07 5.66 -51.80
CA LYS A 4 -16.89 7.07 -52.27
C LYS A 4 -17.86 8.06 -51.59
N GLY A 5 -17.46 9.08 -50.82
CA GLY A 5 -16.15 9.56 -50.39
C GLY A 5 -16.20 10.92 -49.67
N SER A 6 -15.03 11.36 -49.17
CA SER A 6 -14.56 12.74 -48.86
C SER A 6 -15.34 13.61 -47.85
N LYS A 7 -14.73 14.29 -46.86
CA LYS A 7 -13.65 15.28 -47.00
C LYS A 7 -12.85 15.50 -45.70
N LYS A 8 -11.54 15.70 -45.87
CA LYS A 8 -10.61 16.40 -44.97
C LYS A 8 -10.82 17.92 -45.04
N ARG A 9 -10.59 18.62 -43.91
CA ARG A 9 -10.05 19.99 -43.78
C ARG A 9 -9.37 20.03 -42.40
N ALA A 10 -8.05 20.05 -42.29
CA ALA A 10 -7.08 21.12 -42.58
C ALA A 10 -7.26 22.35 -41.67
N ALA A 11 -6.17 22.63 -40.97
CA ALA A 11 -5.96 23.65 -39.95
C ALA A 11 -6.05 25.08 -40.48
N ASP A 12 -6.42 26.01 -39.60
CA ASP A 12 -6.09 27.42 -39.74
C ASP A 12 -5.42 27.91 -38.45
N THR A 13 -4.14 28.22 -38.60
CA THR A 13 -3.34 29.09 -37.74
C THR A 13 -3.69 30.54 -38.08
N SER A 14 -4.02 31.36 -37.08
CA SER A 14 -3.84 32.82 -37.18
C SER A 14 -3.30 33.37 -35.88
N ALA A 15 -2.03 33.80 -35.95
CA ALA A 15 -1.36 34.61 -34.96
C ALA A 15 -2.00 36.00 -34.86
N GLY A 16 -2.14 36.49 -33.64
CA GLY A 16 -2.47 37.88 -33.32
C GLY A 16 -1.64 38.29 -32.12
N ALA A 17 -0.48 38.89 -32.39
CA ALA A 17 0.36 39.52 -31.39
C ALA A 17 -0.25 40.87 -30.98
N SER A 18 -0.31 41.15 -29.67
CA SER A 18 -0.28 42.53 -29.17
C SER A 18 0.64 42.62 -27.96
N GLN A 19 1.74 43.35 -28.17
CA GLN A 19 2.66 43.81 -27.14
C GLN A 19 1.98 44.90 -26.30
N SER A 20 2.19 44.87 -24.98
CA SER A 20 2.26 46.11 -24.19
C SER A 20 3.33 45.97 -23.11
N LYS A 21 4.30 46.89 -23.16
CA LYS A 21 5.48 47.01 -22.30
C LYS A 21 5.22 48.02 -21.17
N SER A 22 6.04 47.88 -20.13
CA SER A 22 6.35 48.80 -19.02
C SER A 22 5.39 48.76 -17.82
N THR A 23 5.83 48.77 -16.56
CA THR A 23 7.00 49.49 -16.03
C THR A 23 7.62 48.77 -14.81
N LYS A 24 8.94 48.86 -14.68
CA LYS A 24 9.76 48.48 -13.51
C LYS A 24 9.58 49.50 -12.37
N THR A 25 9.62 49.02 -11.13
CA THR A 25 10.19 49.77 -10.01
C THR A 25 10.98 48.80 -9.13
N ASN A 26 12.29 49.07 -9.03
CA ASN A 26 13.21 48.45 -8.08
C ASN A 26 13.15 49.17 -6.74
N ALA A 27 13.26 48.44 -5.65
CA ALA A 27 13.99 48.90 -4.47
C ALA A 27 14.62 47.69 -3.76
N SER A 28 15.95 47.70 -3.74
CA SER A 28 16.86 46.81 -3.04
C SER A 28 17.00 47.20 -1.57
N THR A 29 17.14 46.23 -0.67
CA THR A 29 18.19 46.23 0.36
C THR A 29 18.42 44.83 0.92
N SER A 30 19.62 44.64 1.43
CA SER A 30 20.39 43.41 1.53
C SER A 30 20.59 42.92 2.96
N ALA A 31 20.93 41.63 3.05
CA ALA A 31 21.88 40.98 3.98
C ALA A 31 21.41 40.57 5.39
N GLY A 32 21.58 39.26 5.66
CA GLY A 32 22.49 38.83 6.72
C GLY A 32 21.96 37.82 7.74
N ALA A 33 22.46 36.58 7.64
CA ALA A 33 22.67 35.59 8.72
C ALA A 33 21.43 35.11 9.49
N ALA A 34 21.40 33.98 10.20
CA ALA A 34 22.05 32.67 10.21
C ALA A 34 21.21 31.89 11.25
N SER A 35 21.17 30.56 11.13
CA SER A 35 20.78 29.58 12.17
C SER A 35 19.44 29.75 12.88
N GLU A 36 18.54 28.78 12.70
CA GLU A 36 18.19 27.82 13.76
C GLU A 36 17.27 26.74 13.17
N GLU A 37 17.75 25.49 13.23
CA GLU A 37 16.90 24.31 13.12
C GLU A 37 15.84 24.39 14.22
N GLN A 38 14.58 24.52 13.83
CA GLN A 38 13.46 24.20 14.72
C GLN A 38 12.72 23.01 14.14
N GLN A 39 13.04 21.84 14.69
CA GLN A 39 12.17 20.67 14.72
C GLN A 39 10.79 21.11 15.24
N ARG A 40 9.75 20.92 14.43
CA ARG A 40 8.35 20.96 14.84
C ARG A 40 7.62 19.87 14.07
N ASP A 41 6.70 19.21 14.76
CA ASP A 41 5.85 18.14 14.23
C ASP A 41 5.26 18.52 12.86
N PRO A 42 5.26 17.62 11.86
CA PRO A 42 4.85 17.97 10.52
C PRO A 42 3.37 17.68 10.24
N SER A 43 2.49 17.49 11.23
CA SER A 43 1.07 17.24 10.97
C SER A 43 0.17 18.39 11.43
N VAL A 44 -0.88 18.66 10.63
CA VAL A 44 -2.03 19.46 11.03
C VAL A 44 -3.25 18.55 10.97
N GLU A 45 -3.82 18.24 12.13
CA GLU A 45 -5.07 17.49 12.25
C GLU A 45 -6.26 18.35 11.82
N VAL A 46 -7.21 17.72 11.12
CA VAL A 46 -8.48 18.34 10.73
C VAL A 46 -9.58 17.71 11.55
N THR A 47 -10.09 18.42 12.57
CA THR A 47 -11.28 17.99 13.32
C THR A 47 -12.52 18.75 12.84
N ASP A 48 -13.57 17.99 12.49
CA ASP A 48 -14.92 18.53 12.45
C ASP A 48 -15.44 18.61 13.89
N SER A 49 -15.93 19.79 14.29
CA SER A 49 -16.27 20.10 15.67
C SER A 49 -17.47 19.29 16.17
N ASN A 50 -17.25 18.36 17.10
CA ASN A 50 -18.23 18.02 18.13
C ASN A 50 -17.50 17.64 19.44
N GLU A 51 -17.59 18.50 20.44
CA GLU A 51 -16.99 18.30 21.76
C GLU A 51 -17.68 17.14 22.50
N GLN A 52 -16.90 16.13 22.92
CA GLN A 52 -17.24 15.27 24.05
C GLN A 52 -16.16 15.33 25.14
N PRO A 53 -16.55 15.26 26.42
CA PRO A 53 -15.70 15.67 27.53
C PRO A 53 -14.64 14.61 27.88
N ASN A 54 -13.41 15.07 28.00
CA ASN A 54 -12.29 14.36 28.62
C ASN A 54 -12.60 14.05 30.08
N ASP A 55 -12.67 12.76 30.43
CA ASP A 55 -12.35 12.31 31.79
C ASP A 55 -11.86 10.86 31.81
N ALA A 56 -10.54 10.69 31.98
CA ALA A 56 -9.93 9.71 32.88
C ALA A 56 -8.41 9.77 32.69
N SER A 57 -7.70 10.23 33.73
CA SER A 57 -6.26 10.02 33.85
C SER A 57 -5.98 8.53 33.97
N HIS A 58 -5.47 7.91 32.92
CA HIS A 58 -4.92 6.55 32.94
C HIS A 58 -3.42 6.61 32.69
N ASP A 59 -2.68 5.73 33.37
CA ASP A 59 -1.21 5.62 33.29
C ASP A 59 -0.78 5.38 31.84
N ASP A 60 -0.21 6.44 31.23
CA ASP A 60 0.08 6.56 29.81
C ASP A 60 1.44 5.96 29.41
N SER A 61 2.11 5.24 30.31
CA SER A 61 3.44 4.65 30.05
C SER A 61 3.45 3.54 29.00
N ASN A 62 2.28 3.16 28.45
CA ASN A 62 2.12 2.07 27.50
C ASN A 62 1.79 2.51 26.06
N THR A 63 1.58 3.80 25.78
CA THR A 63 1.38 4.36 24.44
C THR A 63 2.66 4.73 23.70
N GLU A 64 3.77 4.91 24.43
CA GLU A 64 5.02 5.42 23.87
C GLU A 64 5.47 4.66 22.62
N ASP A 65 5.24 3.33 22.54
CA ASP A 65 5.65 2.53 21.39
C ASP A 65 4.82 2.74 20.12
N HIS A 66 3.59 3.25 20.24
CA HIS A 66 2.73 3.64 19.11
C HIS A 66 2.83 5.13 18.76
N GLU A 67 3.53 5.93 19.57
CA GLU A 67 3.90 7.31 19.21
C GLU A 67 4.96 7.29 18.09
N MET A 68 4.52 7.59 16.87
CA MET A 68 5.31 7.48 15.64
C MET A 68 6.03 8.79 15.28
N HIS A 69 6.70 9.43 16.24
CA HIS A 69 7.50 10.62 15.95
C HIS A 69 8.63 10.29 14.94
N GLN A 70 8.88 11.21 13.99
CA GLN A 70 9.88 11.00 12.93
C GLN A 70 11.28 10.65 13.46
N ASP A 71 11.69 11.26 14.58
CA ASP A 71 12.97 10.96 15.20
C ASP A 71 13.03 9.52 15.73
N LYS A 72 11.93 9.00 16.26
CA LYS A 72 11.83 7.62 16.74
C LYS A 72 11.91 6.63 15.59
N ILE A 73 11.18 6.88 14.50
CA ILE A 73 11.24 6.07 13.27
C ILE A 73 12.65 6.10 12.68
N LYS A 74 13.32 7.26 12.67
CA LYS A 74 14.66 7.42 12.11
C LYS A 74 15.73 6.71 12.95
N ASN A 75 15.65 6.81 14.27
CA ASN A 75 16.66 6.28 15.18
C ASN A 75 16.51 4.78 15.41
N ASP A 76 15.28 4.26 15.36
CA ASP A 76 14.97 2.86 15.65
C ASP A 76 13.86 2.28 14.73
N PRO A 77 14.10 2.25 13.40
CA PRO A 77 13.08 1.90 12.42
C PRO A 77 12.61 0.44 12.47
N TYR A 78 13.48 -0.48 12.89
CA TYR A 78 13.26 -1.93 12.78
C TYR A 78 12.93 -2.59 14.12
N THR A 79 12.71 -1.80 15.17
CA THR A 79 12.18 -2.34 16.42
C THR A 79 10.76 -2.83 16.20
N TYR A 80 10.51 -4.03 16.71
CA TYR A 80 9.22 -4.65 16.70
C TYR A 80 8.33 -4.05 17.79
N ILE A 81 7.12 -3.66 17.38
CA ILE A 81 6.03 -3.21 18.24
C ILE A 81 4.86 -4.20 18.14
N THR A 82 3.98 -4.19 19.14
CA THR A 82 2.78 -5.04 19.16
C THR A 82 1.57 -4.22 18.78
N ASN A 83 0.85 -4.61 17.73
CA ASN A 83 -0.39 -4.03 17.30
C ASN A 83 -1.58 -4.95 17.65
N CYS A 84 -2.79 -4.42 17.65
CA CYS A 84 -4.01 -5.21 17.65
C CYS A 84 -4.06 -6.07 16.38
N ALA A 85 -4.75 -7.21 16.47
CA ALA A 85 -5.13 -7.94 15.26
C ALA A 85 -5.95 -7.01 14.35
N PRO A 86 -5.75 -7.08 13.03
CA PRO A 86 -6.57 -6.32 12.08
C PRO A 86 -8.03 -6.77 12.17
N ARG A 87 -8.93 -5.90 11.70
CA ARG A 87 -10.37 -6.13 11.78
C ARG A 87 -10.77 -7.47 11.16
N PHE A 88 -10.26 -7.79 9.96
CA PHE A 88 -10.55 -9.07 9.29
C PHE A 88 -10.14 -10.29 10.13
N GLU A 89 -9.01 -10.25 10.85
CA GLU A 89 -8.56 -11.39 11.66
C GLU A 89 -9.42 -11.54 12.90
N PHE A 90 -9.84 -10.42 13.50
CA PHE A 90 -10.78 -10.43 14.61
C PHE A 90 -12.12 -11.02 14.17
N GLU A 91 -12.63 -10.59 13.01
CA GLU A 91 -13.85 -11.12 12.39
C GLU A 91 -13.73 -12.62 12.12
N SER A 92 -12.66 -13.09 11.48
CA SER A 92 -12.43 -14.52 11.22
C SER A 92 -12.40 -15.35 12.51
N ARG A 93 -11.72 -14.87 13.56
CA ARG A 93 -11.68 -15.55 14.87
C ARG A 93 -13.05 -15.59 15.52
N TYR A 94 -13.75 -14.45 15.54
CA TYR A 94 -15.08 -14.33 16.13
C TYR A 94 -16.06 -15.27 15.42
N ASN A 95 -16.09 -15.23 14.09
CA ASN A 95 -16.96 -16.05 13.27
C ASN A 95 -16.72 -17.54 13.50
N LYS A 96 -15.46 -17.97 13.54
CA LYS A 96 -15.10 -19.37 13.83
C LYS A 96 -15.52 -19.83 15.23
N GLU A 97 -15.51 -18.94 16.21
CA GLU A 97 -15.92 -19.28 17.58
C GLU A 97 -17.45 -19.31 17.77
N HIS A 98 -18.21 -18.58 16.94
CA HIS A 98 -19.65 -18.36 17.11
C HIS A 98 -20.49 -18.85 15.92
N GLU A 99 -19.91 -19.49 14.89
CA GLU A 99 -20.64 -19.93 13.68
C GLU A 99 -21.79 -20.91 13.96
N ASP A 100 -21.70 -21.64 15.06
CA ASP A 100 -22.71 -22.61 15.52
C ASP A 100 -23.78 -22.00 16.45
N ASP A 101 -23.69 -20.70 16.76
CA ASP A 101 -24.63 -20.02 17.67
C ASP A 101 -25.91 -19.59 16.95
N ASP A 102 -27.07 -19.88 17.55
CA ASP A 102 -28.40 -19.54 16.99
C ASP A 102 -28.61 -18.02 16.78
N ASP A 103 -27.88 -17.17 17.52
CA ASP A 103 -27.93 -15.70 17.48
C ASP A 103 -26.68 -15.08 16.81
N PHE A 104 -25.97 -15.84 15.96
CA PHE A 104 -24.78 -15.36 15.26
C PHE A 104 -25.09 -14.17 14.36
N ASP A 105 -24.28 -13.11 14.51
CA ASP A 105 -24.34 -11.88 13.71
C ASP A 105 -22.93 -11.51 13.28
N GLU A 106 -22.67 -11.53 11.98
CA GLU A 106 -21.37 -11.25 11.37
C GLU A 106 -20.97 -9.78 11.56
N GLU A 107 -21.94 -8.84 11.59
CA GLU A 107 -21.65 -7.41 11.76
C GLU A 107 -21.23 -7.08 13.20
N LYS A 108 -21.64 -7.90 14.17
CA LYS A 108 -21.29 -7.74 15.59
C LYS A 108 -19.79 -7.85 15.85
N ALA A 109 -19.07 -8.61 15.03
CA ALA A 109 -17.62 -8.75 15.16
C ALA A 109 -16.89 -7.41 14.94
N SER A 110 -17.30 -6.66 13.91
CA SER A 110 -16.72 -5.36 13.60
C SER A 110 -17.01 -4.34 14.70
N GLU A 111 -18.22 -4.35 15.27
CA GLU A 111 -18.60 -3.50 16.41
C GLU A 111 -17.76 -3.81 17.65
N LEU A 112 -17.60 -5.10 18.01
CA LEU A 112 -16.79 -5.53 19.14
C LEU A 112 -15.31 -5.17 18.97
N TRP A 113 -14.77 -5.32 17.76
CA TRP A 113 -13.40 -4.92 17.46
C TRP A 113 -13.21 -3.41 17.67
N ALA A 114 -14.15 -2.59 17.17
CA ALA A 114 -14.11 -1.15 17.32
C ALA A 114 -14.23 -0.73 18.79
N ASP A 115 -15.15 -1.33 19.55
CA ASP A 115 -15.31 -1.08 20.98
C ASP A 115 -14.04 -1.46 21.76
N GLU A 116 -13.43 -2.62 21.48
CA GLU A 116 -12.20 -3.04 22.16
C GLU A 116 -11.02 -2.11 21.86
N HIS A 117 -10.93 -1.62 20.62
CA HIS A 117 -9.91 -0.65 20.22
C HIS A 117 -10.14 0.72 20.88
N ASN A 118 -11.36 1.24 20.82
CA ASN A 118 -11.76 2.55 21.37
C ASN A 118 -11.64 2.60 22.90
N ASP A 119 -12.01 1.52 23.59
CA ASP A 119 -11.83 1.36 25.03
C ASP A 119 -10.37 1.09 25.43
N ARG A 120 -9.45 1.00 24.46
CA ARG A 120 -8.02 0.75 24.66
C ARG A 120 -7.73 -0.56 25.41
N LYS A 121 -8.54 -1.58 25.14
CA LYS A 121 -8.42 -2.92 25.75
C LYS A 121 -7.61 -3.90 24.90
N CYS A 122 -7.42 -3.59 23.62
CA CYS A 122 -6.71 -4.42 22.67
C CYS A 122 -5.18 -4.46 22.90
N ALA A 123 -4.49 -5.33 22.16
CA ALA A 123 -3.05 -5.55 22.30
C ALA A 123 -2.15 -4.33 21.99
N CYS A 124 -2.65 -3.31 21.27
CA CYS A 124 -1.94 -2.03 21.11
C CYS A 124 -1.67 -1.34 22.45
N PHE A 125 -2.58 -1.48 23.41
CA PHE A 125 -2.58 -0.70 24.65
C PHE A 125 -2.31 -1.57 25.88
N ASN A 126 -2.45 -2.89 25.76
CA ASN A 126 -2.29 -3.83 26.85
C ASN A 126 -1.19 -4.86 26.55
N LYS A 127 -0.02 -4.72 27.19
CA LYS A 127 1.14 -5.61 27.03
C LYS A 127 0.95 -7.01 27.62
N GLU A 128 -0.09 -7.23 28.44
CA GLU A 128 -0.42 -8.56 28.96
C GLU A 128 -1.16 -9.42 27.92
N ARG A 129 -1.70 -8.78 26.87
CA ARG A 129 -2.31 -9.47 25.72
C ARG A 129 -1.24 -10.23 24.94
N THR A 130 -1.59 -11.44 24.50
CA THR A 130 -0.68 -12.34 23.75
C THR A 130 -1.13 -12.60 22.33
N ASP A 131 -2.28 -12.07 21.94
CA ASP A 131 -2.92 -12.26 20.65
C ASP A 131 -2.69 -11.09 19.67
N GLY A 132 -1.88 -10.11 20.09
CA GLY A 132 -1.43 -9.00 19.25
C GLY A 132 -0.47 -9.43 18.16
N TRP A 133 -0.53 -8.73 17.03
CA TRP A 133 0.35 -8.95 15.90
C TRP A 133 1.59 -8.08 16.04
N THR A 134 2.77 -8.65 15.80
CA THR A 134 4.01 -7.89 15.90
C THR A 134 4.38 -7.31 14.54
N MET A 135 4.83 -6.05 14.51
CA MET A 135 5.25 -5.38 13.29
C MET A 135 6.50 -4.49 13.51
N MET A 136 7.34 -4.28 12.49
CA MET A 136 8.42 -3.28 12.58
C MET A 136 7.85 -1.86 12.67
N ARG A 137 8.41 -1.02 13.55
CA ARG A 137 7.99 0.37 13.75
C ARG A 137 7.85 1.16 12.45
N LYS A 138 8.83 1.03 11.54
CA LYS A 138 8.78 1.73 10.25
C LYS A 138 7.70 1.18 9.31
N ALA A 139 7.39 -0.12 9.37
CA ALA A 139 6.27 -0.68 8.62
C ALA A 139 4.93 -0.17 9.16
N PHE A 140 4.79 -0.09 10.48
CA PHE A 140 3.60 0.50 11.11
C PHE A 140 3.42 1.96 10.74
N ALA A 141 4.49 2.76 10.78
CA ALA A 141 4.44 4.15 10.32
C ALA A 141 3.99 4.25 8.85
N ARG A 142 4.51 3.37 7.97
CA ARG A 142 4.06 3.32 6.57
C ARG A 142 2.59 2.95 6.42
N LYS A 143 2.08 2.01 7.23
CA LYS A 143 0.65 1.65 7.26
C LYS A 143 -0.20 2.86 7.67
N VAL A 144 0.16 3.52 8.76
CA VAL A 144 -0.55 4.72 9.25
C VAL A 144 -0.49 5.86 8.23
N ASP A 145 0.67 6.10 7.61
CA ASP A 145 0.80 7.10 6.54
C ASP A 145 -0.07 6.74 5.33
N ALA A 146 -0.16 5.45 4.97
CA ALA A 146 -1.05 5.03 3.89
C ALA A 146 -2.50 5.40 4.21
N GLU A 147 -2.98 5.01 5.39
CA GLU A 147 -4.37 5.18 5.84
C GLU A 147 -4.78 6.63 6.08
N THR A 148 -3.90 7.43 6.69
CA THR A 148 -4.24 8.80 7.17
C THR A 148 -3.78 9.92 6.25
N ILE A 149 -2.89 9.61 5.29
CA ILE A 149 -2.25 10.61 4.42
C ILE A 149 -2.37 10.20 2.96
N GLU A 150 -1.77 9.09 2.54
CA GLU A 150 -1.58 8.81 1.12
C GLU A 150 -2.92 8.50 0.41
N ILE A 151 -3.79 7.72 1.05
CA ILE A 151 -5.09 7.33 0.53
C ILE A 151 -6.08 8.52 0.57
N PRO A 152 -6.32 9.19 1.72
CA PRO A 152 -7.24 10.33 1.77
C PRO A 152 -6.86 11.48 0.83
N HIS A 153 -5.57 11.75 0.66
CA HIS A 153 -5.09 12.79 -0.27
C HIS A 153 -5.36 12.50 -1.75
N ARG A 154 -5.76 11.28 -2.09
CA ARG A 154 -6.07 10.84 -3.44
C ARG A 154 -7.53 10.44 -3.61
N ASP A 155 -8.31 10.54 -2.54
CA ASP A 155 -9.74 10.31 -2.58
C ASP A 155 -10.48 11.62 -2.88
N GLN A 156 -11.19 11.68 -4.01
CA GLN A 156 -11.94 12.86 -4.41
C GLN A 156 -13.12 13.15 -3.46
N ASP A 157 -13.66 12.14 -2.78
CA ASP A 157 -14.80 12.30 -1.89
C ASP A 157 -14.40 13.01 -0.59
N MET A 158 -13.17 12.75 -0.11
CA MET A 158 -12.56 13.46 1.04
C MET A 158 -12.42 14.98 0.81
N PHE A 159 -12.52 15.44 -0.43
CA PHE A 159 -12.47 16.87 -0.78
C PHE A 159 -13.78 17.42 -1.35
N GLY A 160 -14.88 16.64 -1.35
CA GLY A 160 -16.14 17.07 -1.97
C GLY A 160 -15.97 17.41 -3.46
N MET A 161 -15.23 16.56 -4.19
CA MET A 161 -14.88 16.75 -5.58
C MET A 161 -15.36 15.59 -6.44
N TYR A 162 -15.55 15.84 -7.73
CA TYR A 162 -15.68 14.80 -8.74
C TYR A 162 -14.78 15.10 -9.93
N VAL A 163 -13.77 14.25 -10.14
CA VAL A 163 -12.81 14.36 -11.25
C VAL A 163 -13.23 13.45 -12.40
N TYR A 164 -13.36 12.16 -12.11
CA TYR A 164 -13.98 11.11 -12.93
C TYR A 164 -14.15 9.84 -12.08
N ASN A 165 -14.84 8.82 -12.61
CA ASN A 165 -15.27 7.63 -11.86
C ASN A 165 -14.11 6.92 -11.11
N ASP A 166 -13.06 6.55 -11.82
CA ASP A 166 -11.95 5.75 -11.26
C ASP A 166 -10.83 6.60 -10.65
N PHE A 167 -11.06 7.91 -10.45
CA PHE A 167 -9.99 8.82 -10.02
C PHE A 167 -9.36 8.35 -8.71
N THR A 168 -10.17 8.05 -7.69
CA THR A 168 -9.72 7.54 -6.39
C THR A 168 -8.99 6.20 -6.55
N GLY A 169 -9.52 5.28 -7.35
CA GLY A 169 -8.87 3.99 -7.62
C GLY A 169 -7.47 4.13 -8.24
N TYR A 170 -7.31 4.97 -9.26
CA TYR A 170 -5.99 5.27 -9.82
C TYR A 170 -5.08 6.02 -8.85
N GLY A 171 -5.65 6.79 -7.94
CA GLY A 171 -4.93 7.36 -6.81
C GLY A 171 -4.31 6.29 -5.92
N TYR A 172 -5.07 5.27 -5.55
CA TYR A 172 -4.57 4.18 -4.71
C TYR A 172 -3.54 3.34 -5.47
N GLN A 173 -3.78 3.11 -6.77
CA GLN A 173 -2.79 2.51 -7.67
C GLN A 173 -1.45 3.27 -7.69
N GLU A 174 -1.46 4.60 -7.64
CA GLU A 174 -0.23 5.42 -7.53
C GLU A 174 0.53 5.15 -6.22
N VAL A 175 -0.18 4.96 -5.10
CA VAL A 175 0.42 4.59 -3.80
C VAL A 175 1.07 3.21 -3.85
N VAL A 176 0.40 2.23 -4.45
CA VAL A 176 0.95 0.89 -4.67
C VAL A 176 2.20 0.95 -5.55
N GLU A 177 2.16 1.70 -6.65
CA GLU A 177 3.31 1.87 -7.54
C GLU A 177 4.47 2.62 -6.90
N ASN A 178 4.21 3.59 -6.03
CA ASN A 178 5.23 4.27 -5.23
C ASN A 178 5.99 3.27 -4.35
N ASN A 179 5.28 2.38 -3.66
CA ASN A 179 5.89 1.31 -2.87
C ASN A 179 6.72 0.35 -3.75
N MET A 180 6.23 -0.05 -4.92
CA MET A 180 7.00 -0.88 -5.85
C MET A 180 8.25 -0.18 -6.39
N ALA A 181 8.16 1.11 -6.67
CA ALA A 181 9.28 1.91 -7.15
C ALA A 181 10.36 2.06 -6.06
N GLU A 182 9.96 2.32 -4.81
CA GLU A 182 10.85 2.34 -3.65
C GLU A 182 11.51 0.98 -3.43
N PHE A 183 10.72 -0.10 -3.44
CA PHE A 183 11.22 -1.46 -3.32
C PHE A 183 12.28 -1.77 -4.39
N ASN A 184 12.00 -1.46 -5.65
CA ASN A 184 12.94 -1.70 -6.74
C ASN A 184 14.23 -0.90 -6.59
N LYS A 185 14.14 0.33 -6.06
CA LYS A 185 15.31 1.16 -5.74
C LYS A 185 16.15 0.51 -4.64
N VAL A 186 15.54 0.10 -3.53
CA VAL A 186 16.23 -0.54 -2.41
C VAL A 186 16.86 -1.87 -2.85
N LEU A 187 16.13 -2.71 -3.57
CA LEU A 187 16.60 -4.02 -4.04
C LEU A 187 17.80 -3.89 -4.99
N GLY A 188 17.81 -2.84 -5.82
CA GLY A 188 18.90 -2.55 -6.75
C GLY A 188 20.10 -1.84 -6.14
N ASP A 189 19.97 -1.33 -4.90
CA ASP A 189 21.05 -0.67 -4.19
C ASP A 189 22.01 -1.71 -3.58
N LYS A 190 23.32 -1.49 -3.74
CA LYS A 190 24.34 -2.37 -3.16
C LYS A 190 24.36 -2.31 -1.65
N ASP A 191 24.04 -1.14 -1.10
CA ASP A 191 23.95 -0.89 0.34
C ASP A 191 22.49 -0.96 0.83
N GLY A 192 21.57 -1.40 -0.03
CA GLY A 192 20.16 -1.61 0.30
C GLY A 192 19.99 -2.68 1.37
N LYS A 193 19.34 -2.30 2.48
CA LYS A 193 19.07 -3.19 3.61
C LYS A 193 17.84 -4.06 3.34
N THR A 194 17.92 -5.35 3.68
CA THR A 194 16.79 -6.27 3.55
C THR A 194 15.65 -5.89 4.50
N GLU A 195 15.95 -5.29 5.65
CA GLU A 195 14.96 -4.72 6.57
C GLU A 195 14.13 -3.61 5.89
N GLU A 196 14.71 -2.81 5.00
CA GLU A 196 13.95 -1.80 4.24
C GLU A 196 12.96 -2.46 3.27
N LEU A 197 13.39 -3.50 2.55
CA LEU A 197 12.50 -4.29 1.69
C LEU A 197 11.36 -4.92 2.51
N TRP A 198 11.70 -5.47 3.68
CA TRP A 198 10.74 -6.10 4.57
C TRP A 198 9.69 -5.12 5.05
N THR A 199 10.09 -3.94 5.52
CA THR A 199 9.14 -2.92 6.00
C THR A 199 8.14 -2.46 4.93
N ILE A 200 8.50 -2.50 3.64
CA ILE A 200 7.58 -2.21 2.54
C ILE A 200 6.58 -3.37 2.36
N LEU A 201 7.06 -4.61 2.40
CA LEU A 201 6.23 -5.80 2.21
C LEU A 201 5.26 -6.02 3.37
N GLU A 202 5.72 -5.77 4.58
CA GLU A 202 4.95 -5.88 5.81
C GLU A 202 3.81 -4.86 5.82
N SER A 203 4.07 -3.57 5.54
CA SER A 203 3.00 -2.56 5.47
C SER A 203 2.04 -2.80 4.30
N MET A 204 2.55 -3.20 3.14
CA MET A 204 1.71 -3.45 1.96
C MET A 204 0.80 -4.67 2.14
N ALA A 205 1.27 -5.74 2.79
CA ALA A 205 0.47 -6.93 3.01
C ALA A 205 -0.83 -6.59 3.73
N TRP A 206 -0.71 -5.80 4.81
CA TRP A 206 -1.85 -5.35 5.61
C TRP A 206 -2.83 -4.52 4.79
N TRP A 207 -2.35 -3.51 4.06
CA TRP A 207 -3.21 -2.65 3.26
C TRP A 207 -3.97 -3.41 2.15
N ILE A 208 -3.39 -4.50 1.62
CA ILE A 208 -4.03 -5.32 0.58
C ILE A 208 -5.20 -6.14 1.14
N VAL A 209 -5.15 -6.57 2.40
CA VAL A 209 -6.19 -7.42 3.00
C VAL A 209 -7.19 -6.65 3.86
N ASP A 210 -6.98 -5.34 4.04
CA ASP A 210 -7.78 -4.48 4.91
C ASP A 210 -8.59 -3.45 4.09
N GLU A 211 -9.75 -3.03 4.60
CA GLU A 211 -10.56 -1.99 3.95
C GLU A 211 -10.05 -0.60 4.38
N PRO A 212 -9.67 0.30 3.45
CA PRO A 212 -10.61 0.84 2.45
C PRO A 212 -10.11 0.70 1.00
N ASN A 213 -9.49 -0.43 0.64
CA ASN A 213 -8.92 -0.63 -0.69
C ASN A 213 -9.95 -0.89 -1.82
N ALA A 214 -11.25 -0.91 -1.54
CA ALA A 214 -12.30 -1.19 -2.52
C ALA A 214 -12.23 -0.34 -3.81
N PRO A 215 -11.99 0.99 -3.78
CA PRO A 215 -11.81 1.78 -5.01
C PRO A 215 -10.66 1.31 -5.89
N TRP A 216 -9.61 0.71 -5.31
CA TRP A 216 -8.48 0.15 -6.06
C TRP A 216 -8.84 -1.16 -6.77
N HIS A 217 -9.63 -2.03 -6.13
CA HIS A 217 -10.11 -3.27 -6.75
C HIS A 217 -11.13 -3.04 -7.87
N MET A 218 -11.78 -1.87 -7.89
CA MET A 218 -12.86 -1.54 -8.81
C MET A 218 -12.42 -0.67 -10.00
N ILE A 219 -11.12 -0.52 -10.25
CA ILE A 219 -10.60 0.21 -11.42
C ILE A 219 -11.04 -0.48 -12.72
N ASP A 220 -11.58 0.28 -13.68
CA ASP A 220 -12.00 -0.21 -15.01
C ASP A 220 -10.81 -0.36 -15.98
N ASP A 221 -9.70 -0.92 -15.48
CA ASP A 221 -8.49 -1.32 -16.22
C ASP A 221 -8.00 -2.66 -15.66
N GLY A 222 -8.78 -3.71 -15.93
CA GLY A 222 -8.51 -5.05 -15.43
C GLY A 222 -7.12 -5.58 -15.79
N GLU A 223 -6.57 -5.20 -16.95
CA GLU A 223 -5.21 -5.61 -17.35
C GLU A 223 -4.16 -5.06 -16.37
N ARG A 224 -4.24 -3.75 -16.08
CA ARG A 224 -3.32 -3.12 -15.15
C ARG A 224 -3.49 -3.69 -13.75
N SER A 225 -4.72 -3.88 -13.29
CA SER A 225 -5.00 -4.44 -11.96
C SER A 225 -4.38 -5.83 -11.82
N TRP A 226 -4.61 -6.75 -12.76
CA TRP A 226 -4.02 -8.09 -12.74
C TRP A 226 -2.49 -8.10 -12.78
N LEU A 227 -1.90 -7.25 -13.63
CA LEU A 227 -0.45 -7.11 -13.68
C LEU A 227 0.13 -6.53 -12.39
N THR A 228 -0.60 -5.64 -11.73
CA THR A 228 -0.23 -5.05 -10.44
C THR A 228 -0.24 -6.10 -9.34
N TYR A 229 -1.32 -6.87 -9.19
CA TYR A 229 -1.41 -7.98 -8.21
C TYR A 229 -0.31 -9.01 -8.41
N SER A 230 -0.06 -9.39 -9.66
CA SER A 230 1.02 -10.31 -9.98
C SER A 230 2.39 -9.74 -9.60
N LEU A 231 2.63 -8.47 -9.91
CA LEU A 231 3.91 -7.84 -9.63
C LEU A 231 4.14 -7.72 -8.12
N LEU A 232 3.12 -7.40 -7.32
CA LEU A 232 3.20 -7.41 -5.85
C LEU A 232 3.66 -8.77 -5.30
N GLY A 233 3.10 -9.87 -5.79
CA GLY A 233 3.57 -11.20 -5.41
C GLY A 233 5.01 -11.51 -5.82
N PHE A 234 5.43 -11.07 -7.00
CA PHE A 234 6.84 -11.18 -7.41
C PHE A 234 7.78 -10.24 -6.64
N MET A 235 7.26 -9.15 -6.08
CA MET A 235 7.97 -8.26 -5.15
C MET A 235 8.30 -9.00 -3.86
N LEU A 236 7.31 -9.68 -3.27
CA LEU A 236 7.51 -10.57 -2.12
C LEU A 236 8.58 -11.62 -2.42
N LEU A 237 8.42 -12.39 -3.49
CA LEU A 237 9.37 -13.45 -3.86
C LEU A 237 10.80 -12.93 -4.08
N ALA A 238 10.96 -11.70 -4.57
CA ALA A 238 12.28 -11.08 -4.73
C ALA A 238 12.94 -10.80 -3.38
N ALA A 239 12.20 -10.32 -2.39
CA ALA A 239 12.72 -10.13 -1.03
C ALA A 239 12.99 -11.45 -0.33
N LEU A 240 12.09 -12.44 -0.43
CA LEU A 240 12.34 -13.77 0.14
C LEU A 240 13.60 -14.41 -0.46
N ASN A 241 13.81 -14.25 -1.76
CA ASN A 241 15.06 -14.68 -2.41
C ASN A 241 16.28 -13.90 -1.90
N ARG A 242 16.15 -12.61 -1.57
CA ARG A 242 17.23 -11.84 -0.93
C ARG A 242 17.53 -12.37 0.46
N MET A 243 16.51 -12.58 1.29
CA MET A 243 16.64 -13.14 2.64
C MET A 243 17.27 -14.54 2.62
N ASP A 244 16.84 -15.41 1.70
CA ASP A 244 17.42 -16.75 1.51
C ASP A 244 18.89 -16.70 1.08
N ARG A 245 19.28 -15.73 0.24
CA ARG A 245 20.68 -15.52 -0.13
C ARG A 245 21.53 -15.01 1.04
N GLU A 246 20.94 -14.24 1.94
CA GLU A 246 21.58 -13.72 3.15
C GLU A 246 21.57 -14.70 4.33
N GLY A 247 20.78 -15.79 4.22
CA GLY A 247 20.64 -16.81 5.26
C GLY A 247 19.63 -16.47 6.35
N ASP A 248 18.77 -15.47 6.11
CA ASP A 248 17.74 -15.02 7.06
C ASP A 248 16.34 -15.60 6.75
N PHE A 249 16.13 -16.28 5.62
CA PHE A 249 14.88 -17.00 5.34
C PHE A 249 14.94 -18.42 5.93
N LYS A 250 14.64 -18.52 7.23
CA LYS A 250 14.73 -19.76 8.03
C LYS A 250 13.83 -19.66 9.26
N VAL A 251 13.59 -20.77 9.94
CA VAL A 251 12.69 -20.85 11.12
C VAL A 251 13.12 -19.89 12.24
N ASP A 252 14.42 -19.81 12.51
CA ASP A 252 15.02 -18.92 13.52
C ASP A 252 15.46 -17.58 12.91
N SER A 253 14.65 -17.05 11.97
CA SER A 253 14.92 -15.78 11.32
C SER A 253 15.04 -14.63 12.33
N LYS A 254 15.85 -13.61 12.00
CA LYS A 254 15.85 -12.33 12.74
C LYS A 254 14.51 -11.58 12.58
N TYR A 255 13.73 -11.90 11.54
CA TYR A 255 12.43 -11.32 11.28
C TYR A 255 11.36 -12.05 12.10
N LYS A 256 10.92 -11.42 13.20
CA LYS A 256 10.01 -12.05 14.19
C LYS A 256 8.60 -12.32 13.66
N ASP A 257 8.18 -11.51 12.71
CA ASP A 257 6.89 -11.51 12.03
C ASP A 257 6.91 -12.32 10.73
N LEU A 258 8.03 -12.99 10.38
CA LEU A 258 8.19 -13.69 9.10
C LEU A 258 6.99 -14.58 8.79
N SER A 259 6.64 -15.47 9.71
CA SER A 259 5.54 -16.42 9.50
C SER A 259 4.19 -15.73 9.30
N LEU A 260 3.94 -14.69 10.08
CA LEU A 260 2.72 -13.90 10.03
C LEU A 260 2.59 -13.14 8.70
N VAL A 261 3.63 -12.43 8.27
CA VAL A 261 3.62 -11.69 7.00
C VAL A 261 3.43 -12.63 5.81
N LEU A 262 4.05 -13.82 5.81
CA LEU A 262 3.77 -14.82 4.77
C LEU A 262 2.31 -15.27 4.81
N GLY A 263 1.71 -15.41 6.00
CA GLY A 263 0.28 -15.69 6.18
C GLY A 263 -0.59 -14.60 5.58
N VAL A 264 -0.32 -13.32 5.87
CA VAL A 264 -1.07 -12.19 5.30
C VAL A 264 -0.96 -12.14 3.78
N TRP A 265 0.22 -12.38 3.21
CA TRP A 265 0.38 -12.49 1.76
C TRP A 265 -0.33 -13.71 1.15
N ALA A 266 -0.42 -14.83 1.87
CA ALA A 266 -1.18 -15.99 1.44
C ALA A 266 -2.69 -15.70 1.45
N LYS A 267 -3.20 -15.00 2.47
CA LYS A 267 -4.58 -14.48 2.49
C LYS A 267 -4.84 -13.55 1.31
N ALA A 268 -3.94 -12.57 1.08
CA ALA A 268 -4.06 -11.69 -0.07
C ALA A 268 -4.10 -12.45 -1.41
N ALA A 269 -3.35 -13.55 -1.54
CA ALA A 269 -3.43 -14.40 -2.71
C ALA A 269 -4.82 -15.04 -2.85
N ASP A 270 -5.33 -15.62 -1.77
CA ASP A 270 -6.63 -16.30 -1.73
C ASP A 270 -7.79 -15.34 -2.05
N ASP A 271 -7.83 -14.17 -1.40
CA ASP A 271 -8.84 -13.13 -1.61
C ASP A 271 -8.84 -12.61 -3.08
N LEU A 272 -7.67 -12.58 -3.73
CA LEU A 272 -7.52 -12.21 -5.13
C LEU A 272 -7.84 -13.34 -6.12
N GLY A 273 -8.33 -14.49 -5.64
CA GLY A 273 -8.64 -15.66 -6.46
C GLY A 273 -7.41 -16.48 -6.84
N GLY A 274 -6.43 -16.55 -5.94
CA GLY A 274 -5.17 -17.28 -6.11
C GLY A 274 -5.38 -18.77 -6.31
N ASP A 275 -5.40 -19.21 -7.55
CA ASP A 275 -5.51 -20.64 -7.84
C ASP A 275 -4.17 -21.36 -7.62
N VAL A 276 -4.18 -22.31 -6.69
CA VAL A 276 -3.10 -23.25 -6.39
C VAL A 276 -3.07 -24.43 -7.37
N SER A 277 -4.14 -24.63 -8.15
CA SER A 277 -4.28 -25.64 -9.21
C SER A 277 -3.91 -25.08 -10.59
N ASP A 278 -3.11 -25.81 -11.39
CA ASP A 278 -2.54 -25.30 -12.64
C ASP A 278 -3.52 -25.35 -13.82
N PRO A 279 -4.00 -24.20 -14.37
CA PRO A 279 -4.82 -24.22 -15.57
C PRO A 279 -4.04 -24.58 -16.84
N LEU A 280 -2.71 -24.75 -16.76
CA LEU A 280 -1.82 -25.15 -17.86
C LEU A 280 -1.33 -26.61 -17.77
N ASP A 281 -1.80 -27.39 -16.79
CA ASP A 281 -1.46 -28.82 -16.60
C ASP A 281 -2.29 -29.77 -17.48
N ASP A 282 -2.93 -29.25 -18.54
CA ASP A 282 -3.54 -30.08 -19.59
C ASP A 282 -2.52 -30.55 -20.66
N GLY A 283 -1.24 -30.17 -20.48
CA GLY A 283 -0.14 -30.58 -21.36
C GLY A 283 -0.13 -29.91 -22.73
N LYS A 284 -0.84 -28.79 -22.93
CA LYS A 284 -0.97 -28.14 -24.26
C LYS A 284 -0.48 -26.70 -24.40
N SER A 285 0.06 -26.05 -23.37
CA SER A 285 0.49 -24.66 -23.51
C SER A 285 1.95 -24.52 -23.96
N GLY A 286 2.13 -24.45 -25.28
CA GLY A 286 3.33 -23.91 -25.90
C GLY A 286 3.25 -22.39 -26.04
N SER A 287 4.40 -21.72 -25.89
CA SER A 287 4.68 -20.30 -26.13
C SER A 287 4.29 -19.31 -25.02
N SER A 288 5.26 -19.02 -24.17
CA SER A 288 5.27 -17.96 -23.16
C SER A 288 5.62 -16.61 -23.79
N ASP A 289 4.75 -16.09 -24.66
CA ASP A 289 4.74 -14.66 -24.97
C ASP A 289 3.56 -13.98 -24.27
N MET A 290 3.71 -12.68 -24.06
CA MET A 290 2.81 -11.76 -23.36
C MET A 290 1.45 -11.60 -24.08
N GLY A 291 0.73 -12.70 -24.28
CA GLY A 291 -0.54 -12.78 -24.99
C GLY A 291 -1.52 -13.80 -24.38
N ASP A 292 -1.03 -14.78 -23.62
CA ASP A 292 -1.90 -15.70 -22.88
C ASP A 292 -1.93 -15.30 -21.39
N TYR A 293 -2.94 -14.50 -21.04
CA TYR A 293 -3.27 -14.07 -19.67
C TYR A 293 -3.29 -15.21 -18.63
N ALA A 294 -3.44 -16.47 -19.08
CA ALA A 294 -3.34 -17.66 -18.24
C ALA A 294 -2.00 -17.81 -17.49
N GLY A 295 -0.92 -17.17 -17.97
CA GLY A 295 0.41 -17.20 -17.32
C GLY A 295 0.61 -16.22 -16.16
N PHE A 296 -0.38 -15.37 -15.84
CA PHE A 296 -0.34 -14.41 -14.73
C PHE A 296 -1.39 -14.69 -13.64
N ASN A 297 -1.90 -15.92 -13.57
CA ASN A 297 -2.84 -16.39 -12.53
C ASN A 297 -2.16 -16.54 -11.16
N LEU A 298 -1.74 -15.42 -10.57
CA LEU A 298 -1.16 -15.35 -9.22
C LEU A 298 -0.10 -16.45 -8.96
N LEU A 299 0.67 -16.82 -10.00
CA LEU A 299 1.64 -17.93 -9.98
C LEU A 299 2.66 -17.81 -8.84
N TRP A 300 2.88 -16.58 -8.39
CA TRP A 300 3.73 -16.28 -7.26
C TRP A 300 3.27 -16.97 -5.97
N PHE A 301 1.97 -17.23 -5.80
CA PHE A 301 1.43 -17.86 -4.60
C PHE A 301 1.96 -19.29 -4.43
N ARG A 302 1.97 -20.06 -5.52
CA ARG A 302 2.55 -21.42 -5.51
C ARG A 302 4.05 -21.41 -5.27
N TYR A 303 4.75 -20.40 -5.79
CA TYR A 303 6.15 -20.21 -5.48
C TYR A 303 6.37 -19.82 -4.03
N LEU A 304 5.51 -18.99 -3.43
CA LEU A 304 5.55 -18.67 -2.00
C LEU A 304 5.45 -19.94 -1.16
N LEU A 305 4.43 -20.77 -1.42
CA LEU A 305 4.23 -22.05 -0.75
C LEU A 305 5.44 -22.99 -0.93
N ALA A 306 5.92 -23.17 -2.17
CA ALA A 306 7.09 -24.01 -2.44
C ALA A 306 8.36 -23.48 -1.76
N PHE A 307 8.53 -22.15 -1.70
CA PHE A 307 9.67 -21.49 -1.08
C PHE A 307 9.67 -21.67 0.43
N ALA A 308 8.52 -21.47 1.08
CA ALA A 308 8.32 -21.72 2.50
C ALA A 308 8.60 -23.18 2.86
N LYS A 309 8.02 -24.13 2.10
CA LYS A 309 8.21 -25.57 2.30
C LYS A 309 9.66 -26.03 2.12
N GLU A 310 10.38 -25.54 1.10
CA GLU A 310 11.79 -25.89 0.85
C GLU A 310 12.71 -25.46 2.01
N ASN A 311 12.36 -24.39 2.73
CA ASN A 311 13.15 -23.83 3.82
C ASN A 311 12.55 -24.12 5.22
N SER A 312 11.50 -24.95 5.28
CA SER A 312 10.76 -25.26 6.51
C SER A 312 10.24 -24.03 7.26
N VAL A 313 10.00 -22.90 6.57
CA VAL A 313 9.46 -21.69 7.19
C VAL A 313 7.93 -21.85 7.27
N PRO A 314 7.33 -21.75 8.46
CA PRO A 314 5.87 -21.86 8.58
C PRO A 314 5.19 -20.62 7.98
N ILE A 315 4.01 -20.83 7.39
CA ILE A 315 3.06 -19.79 7.02
C ILE A 315 1.91 -19.95 8.01
N GLN A 316 1.80 -19.05 8.98
CA GLN A 316 0.82 -19.20 10.07
C GLN A 316 0.42 -17.86 10.71
N GLY A 317 -0.63 -17.87 11.52
CA GLY A 317 -1.03 -16.72 12.36
C GLY A 317 -2.14 -15.86 11.76
N VAL A 318 -2.74 -16.34 10.67
CA VAL A 318 -3.93 -15.77 10.04
C VAL A 318 -4.97 -16.89 10.00
N THR A 319 -6.12 -16.68 10.66
CA THR A 319 -7.09 -17.75 10.96
C THR A 319 -7.55 -18.49 9.70
N ASP A 320 -7.94 -17.76 8.65
CA ASP A 320 -8.40 -18.37 7.39
C ASP A 320 -7.31 -19.14 6.65
N VAL A 321 -6.05 -18.73 6.81
CA VAL A 321 -4.89 -19.35 6.16
C VAL A 321 -4.48 -20.61 6.90
N ASP A 322 -4.48 -20.56 8.23
CA ASP A 322 -4.12 -21.69 9.09
C ASP A 322 -5.03 -22.91 8.79
N ASP A 323 -6.30 -22.68 8.45
CA ASP A 323 -7.24 -23.74 8.07
C ASP A 323 -6.99 -24.33 6.68
N LYS A 324 -6.39 -23.57 5.75
CA LYS A 324 -6.22 -23.96 4.34
C LYS A 324 -4.80 -24.40 3.98
N ILE A 325 -3.79 -24.09 4.80
CA ILE A 325 -2.38 -24.21 4.43
C ILE A 325 -1.96 -25.63 4.04
N GLU A 326 -2.45 -26.66 4.75
CA GLU A 326 -2.16 -28.06 4.45
C GLU A 326 -2.75 -28.50 3.11
N GLU A 327 -3.96 -28.04 2.80
CA GLU A 327 -4.60 -28.28 1.50
C GLU A 327 -3.74 -27.66 0.38
N TRP A 328 -3.36 -26.39 0.53
CA TRP A 328 -2.54 -25.69 -0.45
C TRP A 328 -1.18 -26.36 -0.66
N TYR A 329 -0.51 -26.83 0.41
CA TYR A 329 0.72 -27.60 0.29
C TYR A 329 0.53 -28.93 -0.44
N SER A 330 -0.58 -29.63 -0.21
CA SER A 330 -0.89 -30.87 -0.92
C SER A 330 -1.05 -30.66 -2.42
N GLN A 331 -1.59 -29.51 -2.83
CA GLN A 331 -1.85 -29.20 -4.23
C GLN A 331 -0.59 -28.89 -5.03
N ILE A 332 0.44 -28.32 -4.41
CA ILE A 332 1.72 -28.01 -5.05
C ILE A 332 2.78 -29.12 -4.95
N ASP A 333 2.57 -30.12 -4.09
CA ASP A 333 3.57 -31.13 -3.75
C ASP A 333 4.01 -31.94 -4.98
N GLY A 334 5.31 -31.98 -5.24
CA GLY A 334 5.90 -32.62 -6.42
C GLY A 334 5.58 -31.94 -7.78
N LYS A 335 4.69 -30.94 -7.82
CA LYS A 335 4.27 -30.26 -9.05
C LYS A 335 5.02 -28.95 -9.28
N VAL A 336 5.29 -28.20 -8.21
CA VAL A 336 5.95 -26.90 -8.31
C VAL A 336 7.43 -27.04 -7.98
N LYS A 337 8.29 -26.65 -8.92
CA LYS A 337 9.74 -26.58 -8.71
C LYS A 337 10.18 -25.13 -8.70
N LEU A 338 10.92 -24.76 -7.68
CA LEU A 338 11.50 -23.43 -7.62
C LEU A 338 12.59 -23.28 -8.70
N PRO A 339 12.70 -22.11 -9.33
CA PRO A 339 13.82 -21.81 -10.22
C PRO A 339 15.16 -21.94 -9.48
N PRO A 340 16.29 -22.13 -10.19
CA PRO A 340 17.61 -22.19 -9.57
C PRO A 340 17.92 -20.94 -8.73
N LYS A 341 18.53 -21.14 -7.55
CA LYS A 341 18.96 -20.04 -6.67
C LYS A 341 19.96 -19.13 -7.40
N LYS A 342 19.59 -17.88 -7.60
CA LYS A 342 20.38 -16.81 -8.23
C LYS A 342 19.84 -15.46 -7.79
N GLU A 343 20.55 -14.38 -8.13
CA GLU A 343 20.18 -13.03 -7.73
C GLU A 343 18.75 -12.64 -8.10
N ASP A 344 18.36 -12.85 -9.35
CA ASP A 344 17.02 -12.59 -9.86
C ASP A 344 16.28 -13.92 -10.12
N ARG A 345 16.12 -14.74 -9.07
CA ARG A 345 15.53 -16.11 -9.14
C ARG A 345 14.20 -16.13 -9.88
N PHE A 346 13.34 -15.14 -9.59
CA PHE A 346 11.97 -15.07 -10.10
C PHE A 346 11.77 -14.04 -11.23
N GLY A 347 12.84 -13.40 -11.71
CA GLY A 347 12.78 -12.47 -12.84
C GLY A 347 12.04 -11.15 -12.54
N TRP A 348 12.18 -10.64 -11.31
CA TRP A 348 11.62 -9.36 -10.86
C TRP A 348 11.97 -8.23 -11.83
N LYS A 349 13.26 -8.08 -12.15
CA LYS A 349 13.75 -6.97 -12.98
C LYS A 349 13.04 -6.91 -14.33
N THR A 350 12.83 -8.06 -14.95
CA THR A 350 12.14 -8.15 -16.25
C THR A 350 10.67 -7.79 -16.11
N LYS A 351 9.99 -8.28 -15.07
CA LYS A 351 8.56 -8.01 -14.81
C LYS A 351 8.31 -6.54 -14.46
N PHE A 352 9.11 -5.97 -13.58
CA PHE A 352 9.05 -4.56 -13.20
C PHE A 352 9.27 -3.63 -14.40
N ASN A 353 10.29 -3.90 -15.23
CA ASN A 353 10.56 -3.11 -16.43
C ASN A 353 9.42 -3.21 -17.46
N LYS A 354 8.85 -4.40 -17.62
CA LYS A 354 7.70 -4.62 -18.49
C LYS A 354 6.50 -3.80 -18.02
N TYR A 355 6.15 -3.90 -16.73
CA TYR A 355 5.07 -3.11 -16.12
C TYR A 355 5.29 -1.61 -16.30
N THR A 356 6.50 -1.13 -15.99
CA THR A 356 6.90 0.27 -16.15
C THR A 356 6.82 0.75 -17.60
N LYS A 357 7.12 -0.12 -18.58
CA LYS A 357 6.98 0.22 -19.99
C LYS A 357 5.52 0.35 -20.42
N SER A 358 4.63 -0.48 -19.86
CA SER A 358 3.19 -0.47 -20.20
C SER A 358 2.45 0.69 -19.54
N TYR A 359 2.71 0.95 -18.26
CA TYR A 359 1.91 1.88 -17.45
C TYR A 359 2.70 3.07 -16.90
N GLY A 360 4.03 3.03 -16.96
CA GLY A 360 4.86 4.10 -16.43
C GLY A 360 4.89 5.33 -17.34
N LYS A 361 4.55 6.49 -16.77
CA LYS A 361 4.65 7.79 -17.45
C LYS A 361 6.10 8.24 -17.50
N GLY A 362 6.63 8.45 -18.71
CA GLY A 362 8.04 8.81 -18.91
C GLY A 362 9.02 7.73 -18.46
N GLY A 363 8.59 6.46 -18.42
CA GLY A 363 9.42 5.33 -18.00
C GLY A 363 9.58 5.19 -16.48
N LYS A 364 8.64 5.75 -15.70
CA LYS A 364 8.56 5.61 -14.24
C LYS A 364 7.11 5.33 -13.82
N ILE A 365 6.93 4.49 -12.82
CA ILE A 365 5.63 4.24 -12.17
C ILE A 365 5.53 5.08 -10.90
N GLY A 366 4.30 5.26 -10.40
CA GLY A 366 4.03 6.09 -9.24
C GLY A 366 4.20 7.59 -9.53
N GLY A 367 4.22 8.38 -8.46
CA GLY A 367 4.29 9.84 -8.51
C GLY A 367 3.35 10.48 -7.48
N GLU A 368 2.87 11.66 -7.85
CA GLU A 368 1.98 12.50 -7.04
C GLU A 368 0.87 13.14 -7.90
N GLU A 369 0.59 12.58 -9.07
CA GLU A 369 -0.39 13.12 -10.03
C GLU A 369 -1.79 13.17 -9.44
N PHE A 370 -2.11 12.17 -8.61
CA PHE A 370 -3.41 12.01 -7.97
C PHE A 370 -3.51 12.72 -6.62
N ARG A 371 -2.40 13.23 -6.08
CA ARG A 371 -2.37 13.89 -4.77
C ARG A 371 -3.03 15.26 -4.84
N ILE A 372 -4.31 15.33 -4.48
CA ILE A 372 -5.18 16.52 -4.59
C ILE A 372 -4.59 17.74 -3.86
N PRO A 373 -4.01 17.62 -2.64
CA PRO A 373 -3.40 18.77 -1.97
C PRO A 373 -2.30 19.48 -2.76
N LEU A 374 -1.60 18.76 -3.65
CA LEU A 374 -0.54 19.32 -4.50
C LEU A 374 -1.06 19.97 -5.78
N TRP A 375 -2.36 19.87 -6.06
CA TRP A 375 -2.94 20.52 -7.22
C TRP A 375 -2.94 22.04 -7.07
N THR A 376 -3.01 22.73 -8.21
CA THR A 376 -3.24 24.19 -8.21
C THR A 376 -4.65 24.49 -7.67
N PRO A 377 -4.86 25.61 -6.95
CA PRO A 377 -6.18 26.06 -6.51
C PRO A 377 -7.23 26.06 -7.63
N GLU A 378 -6.84 26.48 -8.83
CA GLU A 378 -7.71 26.53 -10.01
C GLU A 378 -8.21 25.14 -10.41
N LYS A 379 -7.33 24.13 -10.34
CA LYS A 379 -7.66 22.74 -10.64
C LYS A 379 -8.60 22.16 -9.59
N ARG A 380 -8.36 22.41 -8.30
CA ARG A 380 -9.29 21.92 -7.25
C ARG A 380 -10.67 22.55 -7.37
N LYS A 381 -10.75 23.87 -7.49
CA LYS A 381 -12.02 24.62 -7.72
C LYS A 381 -12.82 24.11 -8.91
N LYS A 382 -12.13 23.72 -9.99
CA LYS A 382 -12.78 23.19 -11.19
C LYS A 382 -13.61 21.94 -10.88
N TYR A 383 -13.08 21.02 -10.07
CA TYR A 383 -13.68 19.73 -9.77
C TYR A 383 -14.52 19.70 -8.48
N ALA A 384 -14.34 20.67 -7.58
CA ALA A 384 -15.19 20.83 -6.40
C ALA A 384 -16.67 21.02 -6.78
N PHE A 385 -17.57 20.44 -5.98
CA PHE A 385 -19.01 20.55 -6.19
C PHE A 385 -19.51 22.00 -6.06
N ASP A 386 -18.98 22.73 -5.09
CA ASP A 386 -19.37 24.12 -4.79
C ASP A 386 -18.55 25.19 -5.55
N LYS A 387 -17.58 24.75 -6.37
CA LYS A 387 -16.64 25.58 -7.13
C LYS A 387 -15.71 26.45 -6.28
N LYS A 388 -15.52 26.10 -5.01
CA LYS A 388 -14.50 26.70 -4.13
C LYS A 388 -13.30 25.77 -3.98
N ASP A 389 -12.23 26.31 -3.40
CA ASP A 389 -11.08 25.49 -3.05
C ASP A 389 -11.47 24.68 -1.81
N PRO A 390 -11.37 23.34 -1.82
CA PRO A 390 -11.68 22.54 -0.65
C PRO A 390 -10.63 22.67 0.47
N LEU A 391 -9.48 23.30 0.19
CA LEU A 391 -8.48 23.60 1.22
C LEU A 391 -8.63 25.02 1.77
N SER A 392 -8.52 25.16 3.10
CA SER A 392 -8.46 26.46 3.77
C SER A 392 -7.10 27.15 3.54
N ASP A 393 -7.05 28.46 3.79
CA ASP A 393 -5.81 29.23 3.70
C ASP A 393 -4.76 28.73 4.70
N GLU A 394 -5.19 28.30 5.90
CA GLU A 394 -4.32 27.67 6.91
C GLU A 394 -3.74 26.35 6.42
N GLN A 395 -4.57 25.48 5.83
CA GLN A 395 -4.12 24.20 5.27
C GLN A 395 -3.13 24.40 4.13
N ILE A 396 -3.42 25.35 3.23
CA ILE A 396 -2.50 25.72 2.13
C ILE A 396 -1.18 26.24 2.68
N LYS A 397 -1.22 27.04 3.76
CA LYS A 397 -0.02 27.55 4.40
C LYS A 397 0.78 26.41 5.05
N ALA A 398 0.13 25.51 5.79
CA ALA A 398 0.75 24.35 6.41
C ALA A 398 1.48 23.47 5.37
N LEU A 399 0.81 23.16 4.25
CA LEU A 399 1.41 22.42 3.14
C LEU A 399 2.65 23.12 2.55
N LYS A 400 2.62 24.45 2.43
CA LYS A 400 3.78 25.25 1.95
C LYS A 400 4.93 25.26 2.96
N ASP A 401 4.61 25.19 4.24
CA ASP A 401 5.57 25.13 5.33
C ASP A 401 6.14 23.70 5.52
N GLY A 402 5.73 22.75 4.66
CA GLY A 402 6.22 21.37 4.64
C GLY A 402 5.46 20.42 5.57
N MET A 403 4.34 20.87 6.13
CA MET A 403 3.45 20.02 6.92
C MET A 403 2.60 19.14 6.00
N VAL A 404 2.10 18.05 6.56
CA VAL A 404 1.21 17.09 5.93
C VAL A 404 -0.16 17.23 6.60
N LEU A 405 -1.21 17.21 5.79
CA LEU A 405 -2.57 17.14 6.31
C LEU A 405 -2.84 15.69 6.71
N GLN A 406 -3.24 15.47 7.95
CA GLN A 406 -3.78 14.19 8.38
C GLN A 406 -5.29 14.28 8.32
N MET A 407 -5.88 13.37 7.54
CA MET A 407 -7.33 13.25 7.42
C MET A 407 -7.74 12.03 8.23
N MET A 408 -8.50 12.26 9.31
CA MET A 408 -9.04 11.23 10.19
C MET A 408 -10.51 10.98 9.89
#